data_AF-A0A0F9BAX3-F1
#
_entry.id   AF-A0A0F9BAX3-F1
#
_cell.length_a   1.000
_cell.length_b   1.000
_cell.length_c   1.000
_cell.angle_alpha   90.00
_cell.angle_beta   90.00
_cell.angle_gamma   90.00
#
_symmetry.space_group_name_H-M   'P 1'
#
loop_
_entity.id
_entity.type
_entity.pdbx_description
1 polymer ?
#
loop_
_entity_poly.entity_id
_entity_poly.type
_entity_poly.pdbx_seq_one_letter_code
_entity_poly.pdbx_strand_id
1 'polypeptide(L)'
;MNRNLIESHFPWFLKYYDNYEYNIQRADVIRYFILWMYGGVYADTDLLCQRPLDDLLRKMNQNLAIVKSSHLDSYSNWFMISSQGNSFWPKVWDQLI
;
A
#
# COMPACT_ATOMS: atom_id res chain seq x y z
N MET A 1 9.39 10.00 9.61
CA MET A 1 8.04 10.13 9.03
C MET A 1 7.32 8.78 9.02
N ASN A 2 7.81 7.78 8.28
CA ASN A 2 7.18 6.45 8.18
C ASN A 2 7.05 5.73 9.54
N ARG A 3 8.15 5.65 10.31
CA ARG A 3 8.12 5.06 11.65
C ARG A 3 7.12 5.77 12.57
N ASN A 4 7.10 7.10 12.57
CA ASN A 4 6.18 7.89 13.39
C ASN A 4 4.70 7.63 13.03
N LEU A 5 4.40 7.39 11.74
CA LEU A 5 3.05 7.01 11.31
C LEU A 5 2.63 5.68 11.97
N ILE A 6 3.52 4.69 11.96
CA ILE A 6 3.29 3.40 12.62
C ILE A 6 3.18 3.58 14.14
N GLU A 7 4.13 4.26 14.77
CA GLU A 7 4.15 4.48 16.22
C GLU A 7 2.89 5.21 16.72
N SER A 8 2.41 6.19 15.96
CA SER A 8 1.26 7.02 16.38
C SER A 8 -0.10 6.38 16.11
N HIS A 9 -0.23 5.60 15.02
CA HIS A 9 -1.55 5.11 14.58
C HIS A 9 -1.68 3.57 14.57
N PHE A 10 -0.55 2.86 14.53
CA PHE A 10 -0.49 1.40 14.47
C PHE A 10 0.56 0.85 15.45
N PRO A 11 0.53 1.23 16.75
CA PRO A 11 1.57 0.88 17.72
C PRO A 11 1.77 -0.64 17.87
N TRP A 12 0.72 -1.43 17.61
CA TRP A 12 0.78 -2.90 17.60
C TRP A 12 1.75 -3.46 16.55
N PHE A 13 1.99 -2.73 15.46
CA PHE A 13 2.90 -3.15 14.39
C PHE A 13 4.34 -2.65 14.56
N LEU A 14 4.58 -1.71 15.48
CA LEU A 14 5.86 -1.00 15.60
C LEU A 14 7.06 -1.95 15.78
N LYS A 15 6.91 -3.00 16.61
CA LYS A 15 7.98 -3.98 16.83
C LYS A 15 8.37 -4.73 15.56
N TYR A 16 7.40 -5.04 14.68
CA TYR A 16 7.66 -5.73 13.41
C TYR A 16 8.31 -4.76 12.42
N TYR A 17 7.81 -3.53 12.36
CA TYR A 17 8.35 -2.48 11.52
C TYR A 17 9.83 -2.16 11.83
N ASP A 18 10.17 -2.07 13.13
CA ASP A 18 11.54 -1.81 13.59
C ASP A 18 12.48 -3.00 13.35
N ASN A 19 11.94 -4.23 13.30
CA ASN A 19 12.72 -5.46 13.07
C ASN A 19 13.02 -5.77 11.60
N TYR A 20 12.44 -5.03 10.64
CA TYR A 20 12.86 -5.19 9.25
C TYR A 20 14.35 -4.83 9.10
N GLU A 21 15.13 -5.71 8.50
CA GLU A 21 16.57 -5.51 8.33
C GLU A 21 16.83 -4.34 7.37
N TYR A 22 16.08 -4.29 6.26
CA TYR A 22 16.35 -3.36 5.17
C TYR A 22 15.34 -2.22 5.10
N ASN A 23 15.83 -1.02 4.74
CA ASN A 23 14.97 0.15 4.51
C ASN A 23 13.93 -0.08 3.41
N ILE A 24 14.25 -0.90 2.39
CA ILE A 24 13.31 -1.21 1.32
C ILE A 24 12.10 -2.01 1.83
N GLN A 25 12.29 -2.92 2.78
CA GLN A 25 11.19 -3.66 3.40
C GLN A 25 10.25 -2.72 4.17
N ARG A 26 10.81 -1.73 4.88
CA ARG A 26 10.03 -0.68 5.54
C ARG A 26 9.25 0.18 4.54
N ALA A 27 9.81 0.47 3.37
CA ALA A 27 9.10 1.17 2.29
C ALA A 27 8.00 0.29 1.65
N ASP A 28 8.25 -1.02 1.52
CA ASP A 28 7.27 -1.98 1.00
C ASP A 28 6.09 -2.20 1.92
N VAL A 29 6.30 -2.13 3.23
CA VAL A 29 5.22 -2.36 4.20
C VAL A 29 4.40 -1.09 4.45
N ILE A 30 5.04 0.09 4.50
CA ILE A 30 4.38 1.34 4.89
C ILE A 30 3.29 1.75 3.89
N ARG A 31 3.41 1.41 2.61
CA ARG A 31 2.41 1.73 1.57
C ARG A 31 1.03 1.16 1.89
N TYR A 32 0.95 0.01 2.58
CA TYR A 32 -0.32 -0.60 2.99
C TYR A 32 -0.99 0.20 4.11
N PHE A 33 -0.20 0.72 5.06
CA PHE A 33 -0.70 1.57 6.14
C PHE A 33 -1.13 2.95 5.65
N ILE A 34 -0.36 3.53 4.72
CA ILE A 34 -0.70 4.82 4.08
C ILE A 34 -2.02 4.69 3.31
N LEU A 35 -2.18 3.64 2.49
CA LEU A 35 -3.41 3.43 1.72
C LEU A 35 -4.62 3.15 2.62
N TRP A 36 -4.46 2.39 3.70
CA TRP A 36 -5.57 2.20 4.64
C TRP A 36 -5.96 3.52 5.33
N MET A 37 -4.96 4.32 5.74
CA MET A 37 -5.18 5.56 6.50
C MET A 37 -5.76 6.68 5.66
N TYR A 38 -5.30 6.85 4.43
CA TYR A 38 -5.64 8.00 3.59
C TYR A 38 -6.46 7.64 2.35
N GLY A 39 -6.49 6.36 1.96
CA GLY A 39 -7.02 5.95 0.67
C GLY A 39 -6.20 6.53 -0.49
N GLY A 40 -6.83 6.58 -1.67
CA GLY A 40 -6.26 7.18 -2.86
C GLY A 40 -5.38 6.22 -3.66
N VAL A 41 -4.27 6.74 -4.17
CA VAL A 41 -3.38 6.06 -5.10
C VAL A 41 -1.98 6.00 -4.52
N TYR A 42 -1.40 4.80 -4.53
CA TYR A 42 0.03 4.58 -4.34
C TYR A 42 0.67 4.27 -5.69
N ALA A 43 1.83 4.86 -5.96
CA ALA A 43 2.65 4.57 -7.12
C ALA A 43 4.12 4.66 -6.73
N ASP A 44 4.95 3.74 -7.22
CA ASP A 44 6.40 3.83 -7.10
C ASP A 44 6.92 5.09 -7.82
N THR A 45 8.03 5.64 -7.33
CA THR A 45 8.54 6.96 -7.77
C THR A 45 9.10 6.96 -9.19
N ASP A 46 9.39 5.79 -9.74
CA ASP A 46 9.84 5.57 -11.11
C ASP A 46 8.68 5.40 -12.11
N LEU A 47 7.43 5.47 -11.63
CA LEU A 47 6.26 5.41 -12.49
C LEU A 47 6.03 6.74 -13.23
N LEU A 48 5.93 6.65 -14.55
CA LEU A 48 5.57 7.78 -15.40
C LEU A 48 4.07 7.77 -15.74
N CYS A 49 3.37 8.79 -15.28
CA CYS A 49 1.95 8.97 -15.59
C CYS A 49 1.78 9.52 -17.02
N GLN A 50 1.30 8.68 -17.95
CA GLN A 50 1.11 9.06 -19.34
C GLN A 50 -0.23 9.76 -19.63
N ARG A 51 -1.22 9.56 -18.76
CA ARG A 51 -2.58 10.11 -18.91
C ARG A 51 -3.25 10.26 -17.54
N PRO A 52 -4.23 11.17 -17.40
CA PRO A 52 -4.96 11.36 -16.16
C PRO A 52 -5.61 10.05 -15.66
N LEU A 53 -5.64 9.86 -14.34
CA LEU A 53 -6.17 8.65 -13.70
C LEU A 53 -7.69 8.70 -13.49
N ASP A 54 -8.36 9.82 -13.80
CA ASP A 54 -9.77 10.09 -13.53
C ASP A 54 -10.70 8.98 -14.00
N ASP A 55 -10.50 8.46 -15.21
CA ASP A 55 -11.30 7.37 -15.77
C ASP A 55 -11.09 6.05 -15.01
N LEU A 56 -9.86 5.78 -14.59
CA LEU A 56 -9.54 4.59 -13.81
C LEU A 56 -10.18 4.68 -12.42
N LEU A 57 -10.03 5.83 -11.75
CA LEU A 57 -10.58 6.06 -10.42
C LEU A 57 -12.11 5.96 -10.42
N ARG A 58 -12.78 6.50 -11.45
CA ARG A 58 -14.23 6.35 -11.65
C ARG A 58 -14.64 4.90 -11.83
N LYS A 59 -13.95 4.14 -12.70
CA LYS A 59 -14.25 2.71 -12.94
C LYS A 59 -14.10 1.85 -11.70
N MET A 60 -13.09 2.12 -10.87
CA MET A 60 -12.82 1.34 -9.66
C MET A 60 -13.69 1.76 -8.47
N ASN A 61 -14.55 2.78 -8.64
CA ASN A 61 -15.26 3.46 -7.56
C ASN A 61 -14.35 3.79 -6.37
N GLN A 62 -13.07 4.06 -6.66
CA GLN A 62 -12.00 4.29 -5.69
C GLN A 62 -11.90 3.21 -4.59
N ASN A 63 -12.31 1.97 -4.84
CA ASN A 63 -12.43 0.94 -3.81
C ASN A 63 -11.13 0.13 -3.60
N LEU A 64 -10.77 -0.75 -4.53
CA LEU A 64 -9.53 -1.51 -4.47
C LEU A 64 -9.08 -1.84 -5.90
N ALA A 65 -7.85 -1.50 -6.24
CA ALA A 65 -7.18 -1.95 -7.45
C ALA A 65 -5.76 -2.39 -7.11
N ILE A 66 -5.38 -3.59 -7.52
CA ILE A 66 -4.03 -4.15 -7.38
C ILE A 66 -3.64 -4.72 -8.73
N VAL A 67 -2.39 -4.48 -9.14
CA VAL A 67 -1.93 -4.89 -10.46
C VAL A 67 -1.49 -6.35 -10.44
N LYS A 68 -2.11 -7.20 -11.27
CA LYS A 68 -1.65 -8.58 -11.49
C LYS A 68 -0.31 -8.58 -12.23
N SER A 69 0.63 -9.40 -11.78
CA SER A 69 1.91 -9.60 -12.47
C SER A 69 1.69 -10.29 -13.82
N SER A 70 2.40 -9.84 -14.85
CA SER A 70 2.43 -10.49 -16.18
C SER A 70 3.31 -11.74 -16.22
N HIS A 71 4.16 -11.95 -15.22
CA HIS A 71 5.20 -13.00 -15.23
C HIS A 71 5.00 -14.06 -14.14
N LEU A 72 4.22 -13.73 -13.11
CA LEU A 72 3.98 -14.59 -11.97
C LEU A 72 2.47 -14.68 -11.74
N ASP A 73 2.00 -15.80 -11.19
CA ASP A 73 0.62 -15.87 -10.70
C ASP A 73 0.52 -15.19 -9.33
N SER A 74 0.79 -13.89 -9.33
CA SER A 74 0.82 -13.04 -8.14
C SER A 74 0.37 -11.62 -8.46
N TYR A 75 0.22 -10.83 -7.41
CA TYR A 75 -0.07 -9.41 -7.50
C TYR A 75 1.18 -8.60 -7.14
N SER A 76 1.30 -7.43 -7.74
CA SER A 76 2.40 -6.51 -7.53
C SER A 76 1.95 -5.31 -6.70
N ASN A 77 2.90 -4.69 -6.01
CA ASN A 77 2.66 -3.56 -5.10
C ASN A 77 3.15 -2.21 -5.67
N TRP A 78 3.64 -2.16 -6.91
CA TRP A 78 4.19 -0.92 -7.51
C TRP A 78 3.13 0.14 -7.80
N PHE A 79 1.87 -0.26 -7.98
CA PHE A 79 0.72 0.64 -8.11
C PHE A 79 -0.52 0.03 -7.50
N MET A 80 -1.20 0.80 -6.66
CA MET A 80 -2.39 0.35 -5.94
C MET A 80 -3.37 1.50 -5.75
N ILE A 81 -4.65 1.19 -5.78
CA ILE A 81 -5.73 2.13 -5.45
C ILE A 81 -6.50 1.54 -4.30
N SER A 82 -6.85 2.36 -3.31
CA SER A 82 -7.71 1.90 -2.23
C SER A 82 -8.58 3.01 -1.65
N SER A 83 -9.78 2.64 -1.21
CA SER A 83 -10.58 3.48 -0.34
C SER A 83 -9.96 3.53 1.05
N GLN A 84 -10.12 4.66 1.73
CA GLN A 84 -9.76 4.77 3.14
C GLN A 84 -10.49 3.69 3.95
N GLY A 85 -9.78 3.02 4.85
CA GLY A 85 -10.35 1.99 5.73
C GLY A 85 -10.66 0.66 5.06
N ASN A 86 -10.20 0.41 3.83
CA ASN A 86 -10.51 -0.82 3.10
C ASN A 86 -10.11 -2.09 3.89
N SER A 87 -11.05 -3.03 4.02
CA SER A 87 -10.87 -4.27 4.79
C SER A 87 -9.88 -5.27 4.18
N PHE A 88 -9.35 -4.98 2.99
CA PHE A 88 -8.25 -5.71 2.39
C PHE A 88 -6.96 -5.59 3.21
N TRP A 89 -6.59 -4.40 3.67
CA TRP A 89 -5.28 -4.17 4.31
C TRP A 89 -5.07 -4.90 5.63
N PRO A 90 -6.06 -4.99 6.55
CA PRO A 90 -5.93 -5.84 7.73
C PRO A 90 -5.55 -7.29 7.40
N LYS A 91 -6.12 -7.85 6.33
CA LYS A 91 -5.79 -9.22 5.88
C LYS A 91 -4.36 -9.32 5.35
N VAL A 92 -3.82 -8.25 4.76
CA VAL A 92 -2.42 -8.18 4.35
C VAL A 92 -1.50 -8.11 5.57
N TRP A 93 -1.87 -7.32 6.59
CA TRP A 93 -1.10 -7.20 7.83
C TRP A 93 -0.97 -8.52 8.58
N ASP A 94 -2.02 -9.34 8.57
CA ASP A 94 -1.98 -10.70 9.17
C ASP A 94 -0.90 -11.60 8.55
N GLN A 95 -0.43 -11.29 7.33
CA GLN A 95 0.63 -12.03 6.64
C GLN A 95 2.03 -11.41 6.82
N LEU A 96 2.13 -10.27 7.50
CA LEU A 96 3.37 -9.50 7.68
C LEU A 96 3.99 -9.63 9.08
N ILE A 97 3.29 -10.36 9.97
CA ILE A 97 3.60 -10.55 11.39
C ILE A 97 4.40 -11.85 11.60
#